data_AF-A0A1M7RYW0-F1
#
_entry.id   AF-A0A1M7RYW0-F1
#
_cell.length_a   1.000
_cell.length_b   1.000
_cell.length_c   1.000
_cell.angle_alpha   90.00
_cell.angle_beta   90.00
_cell.angle_gamma   90.00
#
_symmetry.space_group_name_H-M   'P 1'
#
loop_
_entity.id
_entity.type
_entity.pdbx_description
1 polymer ?
#
loop_
_entity_poly.entity_id
_entity_poly.type
_entity_poly.pdbx_seq_one_letter_code
_entity_poly.pdbx_strand_id
1 'polypeptide(L)'
;MLQLCNLGIAFAFVFYFVFGIAVRLMALTEAKRNSARLAIVISSVSIVMISSFLAGILNLRVGIYLTGILSLILSAVAFFVLTSIVIELYNIHIRIKMRRFMVLFDIVDKLINEGKTNEEILNYLTEIQKLTKKEASDFLDFITDPDNHQFLAEVNEKIQEAKLLGHLPNNI
;
A
#
# COMPACT_ATOMS: atom_id res chain seq x y z
N MET A 1 9.54 -34.89 -1.83
CA MET A 1 9.45 -33.57 -2.48
C MET A 1 8.03 -33.26 -2.95
N LEU A 2 7.44 -33.98 -3.90
CA LEU A 2 6.07 -33.70 -4.39
C LEU A 2 5.00 -33.69 -3.29
N GLN A 3 5.04 -34.68 -2.38
CA GLN A 3 4.15 -34.75 -1.22
C GLN A 3 4.28 -33.53 -0.30
N LEU A 4 5.49 -32.98 -0.16
CA LEU A 4 5.74 -31.79 0.65
C LEU A 4 5.12 -30.54 0.02
N CYS A 5 5.17 -30.43 -1.31
CA CYS A 5 4.53 -29.34 -2.04
C CYS A 5 3.00 -29.42 -1.93
N ASN A 6 2.42 -30.62 -2.09
CA ASN A 6 0.97 -30.82 -1.91
C ASN A 6 0.53 -30.54 -0.46
N LEU A 7 1.36 -30.93 0.52
CA LEU A 7 1.15 -30.58 1.93
C LEU A 7 1.20 -29.07 2.14
N GLY A 8 2.12 -28.35 1.50
CA GLY A 8 2.21 -26.89 1.55
C GLY A 8 0.96 -26.20 1.03
N ILE A 9 0.40 -26.69 -0.09
CA ILE A 9 -0.87 -26.19 -0.63
C ILE A 9 -2.02 -26.42 0.36
N ALA A 10 -2.18 -27.65 0.88
CA ALA A 10 -3.22 -27.96 1.85
C ALA A 10 -3.08 -27.16 3.16
N PHE A 11 -1.85 -27.03 3.65
CA PHE A 11 -1.53 -26.23 4.83
C PHE A 11 -1.95 -24.78 4.65
N ALA A 12 -1.72 -24.17 3.49
CA ALA A 12 -2.12 -22.79 3.24
C ALA A 12 -3.63 -22.56 3.38
N PHE A 13 -4.45 -23.50 2.90
CA PHE A 13 -5.91 -23.43 3.08
C PHE A 13 -6.33 -23.57 4.53
N VAL A 14 -5.75 -24.54 5.24
CA VAL A 14 -6.03 -24.75 6.68
C VAL A 14 -5.56 -23.53 7.49
N PHE A 15 -4.38 -23.02 7.20
CA PHE A 15 -3.82 -21.83 7.83
C PHE A 15 -4.73 -20.62 7.63
N TYR A 16 -5.16 -20.35 6.39
CA TYR A 16 -6.10 -19.27 6.08
C TYR A 16 -7.39 -19.39 6.89
N PHE A 17 -7.96 -20.59 6.98
CA PHE A 17 -9.22 -20.81 7.68
C PHE A 17 -9.07 -20.66 9.20
N VAL A 18 -8.09 -21.35 9.79
CA VAL A 18 -7.85 -21.34 11.24
C VAL A 18 -7.50 -19.95 11.73
N PHE A 19 -6.52 -19.30 11.09
CA PHE A 19 -6.11 -17.95 11.50
C PHE A 19 -7.13 -16.89 11.11
N GLY A 20 -7.86 -17.07 10.01
CA GLY A 20 -8.96 -16.20 9.61
C GLY A 20 -10.09 -16.18 10.66
N ILE A 21 -10.44 -17.34 11.21
CA ILE A 21 -11.40 -17.46 12.31
C ILE A 21 -10.80 -16.89 13.60
N ALA A 22 -9.56 -17.23 13.93
CA ALA A 22 -8.91 -16.75 15.15
C ALA A 22 -8.86 -15.21 15.21
N VAL A 23 -8.48 -14.54 14.11
CA VAL A 23 -8.47 -13.08 14.03
C VAL A 23 -9.86 -12.47 14.09
N ARG A 24 -10.90 -13.21 13.69
CA ARG A 24 -12.30 -12.77 13.85
C ARG A 24 -12.76 -12.83 15.31
N LEU A 25 -12.27 -13.80 16.08
CA LEU A 25 -12.66 -14.01 17.48
C LEU A 25 -11.83 -13.17 18.46
N MET A 26 -10.66 -12.69 18.07
CA MET A 26 -9.84 -11.82 18.91
C MET A 26 -10.45 -10.42 19.08
N ALA A 27 -10.34 -9.89 20.30
CA ALA A 27 -10.67 -8.50 20.63
C ALA A 27 -9.59 -7.54 20.10
N LEU A 28 -9.53 -7.39 18.78
CA LEU A 28 -8.63 -6.47 18.08
C LEU A 28 -9.40 -5.22 17.64
N THR A 29 -8.72 -4.07 17.62
CA THR A 29 -9.22 -2.87 16.95
C THR A 29 -9.38 -3.14 15.45
N GLU A 30 -10.29 -2.43 14.78
CA GLU A 30 -10.61 -2.69 13.37
C GLU A 30 -9.38 -2.59 12.45
N ALA A 31 -8.53 -1.58 12.68
CA ALA A 31 -7.29 -1.40 11.95
C ALA A 31 -6.33 -2.59 12.13
N LYS A 32 -6.12 -3.07 13.36
CA LYS A 32 -5.25 -4.23 13.63
C LYS A 32 -5.83 -5.53 13.08
N ARG A 33 -7.15 -5.68 13.16
CA ARG A 33 -7.87 -6.84 12.60
C ARG A 33 -7.74 -6.89 11.08
N ASN A 34 -7.90 -5.77 10.39
CA ASN A 34 -7.76 -5.70 8.93
C ASN A 34 -6.31 -5.92 8.49
N SER A 35 -5.33 -5.37 9.21
CA SER A 35 -3.92 -5.63 8.96
C SER A 35 -3.56 -7.11 9.16
N ALA A 36 -4.04 -7.73 10.23
CA ALA A 36 -3.82 -9.16 10.48
C ALA A 36 -4.48 -10.05 9.41
N ARG A 37 -5.70 -9.73 8.98
CA ARG A 37 -6.38 -10.44 7.88
C ARG A 37 -5.59 -10.34 6.58
N LEU A 38 -5.10 -9.16 6.24
CA LEU A 38 -4.29 -8.94 5.05
C LEU A 38 -2.99 -9.76 5.11
N ALA A 39 -2.30 -9.77 6.26
CA ALA A 39 -1.09 -10.57 6.46
C ALA A 39 -1.38 -12.08 6.26
N ILE A 40 -2.47 -12.60 6.83
CA ILE A 40 -2.88 -14.00 6.65
C ILE A 40 -3.14 -14.31 5.17
N VAL A 41 -3.84 -13.43 4.45
CA VAL A 41 -4.08 -13.59 3.01
C VAL A 41 -2.76 -13.64 2.25
N ILE A 42 -1.88 -12.67 2.46
CA ILE A 42 -0.58 -12.59 1.78
C ILE A 42 0.24 -13.86 2.05
N SER A 43 0.37 -14.28 3.31
CA SER A 43 1.11 -15.48 3.68
C SER A 43 0.52 -16.73 3.02
N SER A 44 -0.81 -16.89 3.06
CA SER A 44 -1.49 -18.07 2.49
C SER A 44 -1.30 -18.14 0.97
N VAL A 45 -1.53 -17.03 0.26
CA VAL A 45 -1.36 -16.97 -1.20
C VAL A 45 0.11 -17.18 -1.59
N SER A 46 1.07 -16.67 -0.81
CA SER A 46 2.50 -16.90 -1.04
C SER A 46 2.88 -18.37 -0.91
N ILE A 47 2.39 -19.06 0.12
CA ILE A 47 2.63 -20.49 0.30
C ILE A 47 2.03 -21.29 -0.86
N VAL A 48 0.80 -20.96 -1.29
CA VAL A 48 0.15 -21.59 -2.45
C VAL A 48 0.99 -21.35 -3.71
N MET A 49 1.44 -20.13 -3.98
CA MET A 49 2.26 -19.80 -5.14
C MET A 49 3.53 -20.66 -5.19
N ILE A 50 4.35 -20.61 -4.14
CA ILE A 50 5.65 -21.31 -4.10
C ILE A 50 5.43 -22.83 -4.17
N SER A 51 4.47 -23.35 -3.41
CA SER A 51 4.21 -24.79 -3.35
C SER A 51 3.65 -25.31 -4.68
N SER A 52 2.77 -24.56 -5.33
CA SER A 52 2.19 -24.94 -6.63
C SER A 52 3.21 -24.83 -7.76
N PHE A 53 4.12 -23.85 -7.71
CA PHE A 53 5.23 -23.73 -8.66
C PHE A 53 6.15 -24.96 -8.59
N LEU A 54 6.60 -25.31 -7.38
CA LEU A 54 7.46 -26.47 -7.15
C LEU A 54 6.75 -27.78 -7.49
N ALA A 55 5.47 -27.93 -7.13
CA ALA A 55 4.66 -29.08 -7.52
C ALA A 55 4.53 -29.18 -9.05
N GLY A 56 4.36 -28.05 -9.75
CA GLY A 56 4.30 -27.98 -11.20
C GLY A 56 5.55 -28.52 -11.86
N ILE A 57 6.72 -28.00 -11.47
CA ILE A 57 8.02 -28.44 -12.01
C ILE A 57 8.26 -29.94 -11.73
N LEU A 58 7.97 -30.38 -10.50
CA LEU A 58 8.21 -31.78 -10.10
C LEU A 58 7.27 -32.75 -10.83
N ASN A 59 5.99 -32.41 -11.00
CA ASN A 59 5.03 -33.24 -11.75
C ASN A 59 5.42 -33.37 -13.23
N LEU A 60 5.86 -32.27 -13.86
CA LEU A 60 6.36 -32.29 -15.24
C LEU A 60 7.60 -33.19 -15.38
N ARG A 61 8.51 -33.16 -14.40
CA ARG A 61 9.71 -34.02 -14.38
C ARG A 61 9.37 -35.51 -14.27
N VAL A 62 8.31 -35.87 -13.53
CA VAL A 62 7.88 -37.26 -13.32
C VAL A 62 6.96 -37.75 -14.45
N GLY A 63 6.69 -36.93 -15.47
CA GLY A 63 5.86 -37.28 -16.62
C GLY A 63 4.35 -37.15 -16.38
N ILE A 64 3.94 -36.56 -15.27
CA ILE A 64 2.53 -36.30 -14.95
C ILE A 64 2.16 -34.90 -15.44
N TYR A 65 2.01 -34.76 -16.76
CA TYR A 65 1.88 -33.45 -17.40
C TYR A 65 0.64 -32.67 -16.99
N LEU A 66 -0.52 -33.32 -16.88
CA LEU A 66 -1.78 -32.66 -16.56
C LEU A 66 -1.74 -31.97 -15.18
N THR A 67 -1.29 -32.69 -14.15
CA THR A 67 -1.16 -32.12 -12.79
C THR A 67 -0.06 -31.07 -12.72
N GLY A 68 1.02 -31.24 -13.50
CA GLY A 68 2.08 -30.24 -13.63
C GLY A 68 1.56 -28.91 -14.18
N ILE A 69 0.86 -28.95 -15.31
CA ILE A 69 0.28 -27.76 -15.95
C ILE A 69 -0.74 -27.09 -15.03
N LEU A 70 -1.65 -27.85 -14.40
CA LEU A 70 -2.63 -27.30 -13.46
C LEU A 70 -1.97 -26.61 -12.27
N SER A 71 -0.89 -27.19 -11.73
CA SER A 71 -0.16 -26.59 -10.61
C SER A 71 0.56 -25.29 -11.01
N LEU A 72 1.09 -25.22 -12.24
CA LEU A 72 1.67 -23.98 -12.77
C LEU A 72 0.62 -22.90 -13.00
N ILE A 73 -0.57 -23.25 -13.50
CA ILE A 73 -1.70 -22.31 -13.64
C ILE A 73 -2.09 -21.77 -12.25
N LEU A 74 -2.23 -22.65 -11.25
CA LEU A 74 -2.53 -22.23 -9.88
C LEU A 74 -1.47 -21.28 -9.32
N SER A 75 -0.19 -21.55 -9.58
CA SER A 75 0.90 -20.64 -9.20
C SER A 75 0.80 -19.28 -9.90
N ALA A 76 0.49 -19.27 -11.20
CA ALA A 76 0.36 -18.02 -11.96
C ALA A 76 -0.80 -17.16 -11.43
N VAL A 77 -1.95 -17.78 -11.14
CA VAL A 77 -3.09 -17.09 -10.51
C VAL A 77 -2.71 -16.50 -9.16
N ALA A 78 -2.05 -17.28 -8.30
CA ALA A 78 -1.59 -16.81 -6.99
C ALA A 78 -0.59 -15.63 -7.12
N PHE A 79 0.29 -15.66 -8.12
CA PHE A 79 1.20 -14.56 -8.43
C PHE A 79 0.43 -13.29 -8.81
N PHE A 80 -0.54 -13.35 -9.74
CA PHE A 80 -1.34 -12.18 -10.11
C PHE A 80 -2.09 -11.58 -8.92
N VAL A 81 -2.65 -12.41 -8.05
CA VAL A 81 -3.32 -11.95 -6.82
C VAL A 81 -2.34 -11.20 -5.91
N LEU A 82 -1.14 -11.74 -5.68
CA LEU A 82 -0.13 -11.06 -4.85
C LEU A 82 0.32 -9.74 -5.45
N THR A 83 0.60 -9.71 -6.76
CA THR A 83 1.00 -8.48 -7.45
C THR A 83 -0.09 -7.42 -7.35
N SER A 84 -1.36 -7.79 -7.53
CA SER A 84 -2.49 -6.86 -7.38
C SER A 84 -2.58 -6.28 -5.97
N ILE A 85 -2.41 -7.11 -4.93
CA ILE A 85 -2.39 -6.66 -3.53
C ILE A 85 -1.25 -5.67 -3.28
N VAL A 86 -0.04 -5.97 -3.79
CA VAL A 86 1.14 -5.10 -3.62
C VAL A 86 0.94 -3.76 -4.32
N ILE A 87 0.43 -3.75 -5.54
CA ILE A 87 0.13 -2.53 -6.29
C ILE A 87 -0.90 -1.68 -5.54
N GLU A 88 -1.97 -2.29 -5.04
CA GLU A 88 -3.02 -1.57 -4.30
C GLU A 88 -2.48 -0.96 -3.01
N LEU A 89 -1.67 -1.72 -2.24
CA LEU A 89 -1.01 -1.21 -1.05
C LEU A 89 -0.06 -0.05 -1.34
N TYR A 90 0.69 -0.15 -2.44
CA TYR A 90 1.58 0.92 -2.89
C TYR A 90 0.79 2.19 -3.27
N ASN A 91 -0.31 2.03 -4.01
CA ASN A 91 -1.19 3.13 -4.38
C ASN A 91 -1.81 3.81 -3.16
N ILE A 92 -2.25 3.05 -2.16
CA ILE A 92 -2.76 3.59 -0.88
C ILE A 92 -1.65 4.38 -0.17
N HIS A 93 -0.44 3.82 -0.10
CA HIS A 93 0.69 4.50 0.55
C HIS A 93 1.03 5.84 -0.13
N ILE A 94 1.11 5.85 -1.47
CA ILE A 94 1.30 7.08 -2.25
C ILE A 94 0.18 8.06 -1.99
N ARG A 95 -1.08 7.63 -2.02
CA ARG A 95 -2.24 8.51 -1.79
C ARG A 95 -2.18 9.17 -0.42
N ILE A 96 -1.80 8.43 0.62
CA ILE A 96 -1.62 8.97 1.97
C ILE A 96 -0.47 9.98 2.00
N LYS A 97 0.67 9.67 1.37
CA LYS A 97 1.82 10.56 1.30
C LYS A 97 1.46 11.86 0.57
N MET A 98 0.79 11.77 -0.57
CA MET A 98 0.32 12.92 -1.35
C MET A 98 -0.69 13.76 -0.55
N ARG A 99 -1.64 13.13 0.15
CA ARG A 99 -2.60 13.85 1.01
C ARG A 99 -1.89 14.64 2.11
N ARG A 100 -0.89 14.04 2.78
CA ARG A 100 -0.10 14.74 3.81
C ARG A 100 0.70 15.90 3.22
N PHE A 101 1.29 15.69 2.04
CA PHE A 101 2.02 16.72 1.32
C PHE A 101 1.12 17.91 0.95
N MET A 102 -0.08 17.66 0.40
CA MET A 102 -1.03 18.72 0.07
C MET A 102 -1.48 19.52 1.31
N VAL A 103 -1.75 18.84 2.44
CA VAL A 103 -2.08 19.54 3.70
C VAL A 103 -0.91 20.41 4.17
N LEU A 104 0.33 19.93 4.02
CA LEU A 104 1.51 20.73 4.37
C LEU A 104 1.66 21.94 3.45
N PHE A 105 1.42 21.76 2.15
CA PHE A 105 1.39 22.85 1.17
C PHE A 105 0.34 23.90 1.55
N ASP A 106 -0.90 23.52 1.84
CA ASP A 106 -1.97 24.44 2.24
C ASP A 106 -1.61 25.28 3.47
N ILE A 107 -0.96 24.66 4.47
CA ILE A 107 -0.52 25.35 5.67
C ILE A 107 0.56 26.37 5.34
N VAL A 108 1.55 25.99 4.53
CA VAL A 108 2.65 26.89 4.21
C VAL A 108 2.23 28.00 3.26
N ASP A 109 1.40 27.71 2.26
CA ASP A 109 0.82 28.71 1.38
C ASP A 109 0.04 29.77 2.18
N LYS A 110 -0.74 29.35 3.17
CA LYS A 110 -1.41 30.27 4.10
C LYS A 110 -0.41 31.14 4.87
N LEU A 111 0.69 30.57 5.37
CA LEU A 111 1.71 31.33 6.11
C LEU A 111 2.43 32.36 5.20
N ILE A 112 2.70 31.99 3.95
CA ILE A 112 3.28 32.91 2.94
C ILE A 112 2.31 34.07 2.68
N ASN A 113 1.02 33.78 2.47
CA ASN A 113 -0.02 34.78 2.25
C ASN A 113 -0.26 35.69 3.49
N GLU A 114 0.00 35.19 4.70
CA GLU A 114 0.01 35.99 5.93
C GLU A 114 1.26 36.88 6.08
N GLY A 115 2.20 36.81 5.13
CA GLY A 115 3.42 37.61 5.12
C GLY A 115 4.50 37.10 6.10
N LYS A 116 4.44 35.82 6.49
CA LYS A 116 5.46 35.21 7.35
C LYS A 116 6.80 35.12 6.63
N THR A 117 7.87 35.30 7.39
CA THR A 117 9.23 35.18 6.86
C THR A 117 9.60 33.72 6.63
N ASN A 118 10.52 33.48 5.69
CA ASN A 118 11.03 32.13 5.40
C ASN A 118 11.61 31.45 6.64
N GLU A 119 12.20 32.21 7.56
CA GLU A 119 12.76 31.68 8.82
C GLU A 119 11.66 31.21 9.79
N GLU A 120 10.55 31.94 9.89
CA GLU A 120 9.39 31.52 10.69
C GLU A 120 8.73 30.26 10.13
N ILE A 121 8.60 30.16 8.80
CA ILE A 121 8.04 28.99 8.12
C ILE A 121 8.96 27.77 8.32
N LEU A 122 10.27 27.95 8.22
CA LEU A 122 11.23 26.88 8.40
C LEU A 122 11.27 26.38 9.85
N ASN A 123 11.13 27.28 10.83
CA ASN A 123 10.92 26.91 12.23
C ASN A 123 9.60 26.15 12.43
N TYR A 124 8.51 26.58 11.78
CA TYR A 124 7.24 25.84 11.83
C TYR A 124 7.38 24.41 11.28
N LEU A 125 8.03 24.24 10.13
CA LEU A 125 8.24 22.93 9.50
C LEU A 125 9.14 22.01 10.34
N THR A 126 10.17 22.56 10.98
CA THR A 126 11.14 21.77 11.77
C THR A 126 10.68 21.48 13.19
N GLU A 127 10.04 22.43 13.88
CA GLU A 127 9.62 22.27 15.29
C GLU A 127 8.24 21.63 15.42
N ILE A 128 7.27 22.00 14.56
CA ILE A 128 5.88 21.55 14.68
C ILE A 128 5.62 20.32 13.82
N GLN A 129 6.05 20.35 12.55
CA GLN A 129 5.87 19.23 11.62
C GLN A 129 7.00 18.18 11.74
N LYS A 130 8.03 18.45 12.57
CA LYS A 130 9.17 17.57 12.85
C LYS A 130 9.92 17.09 11.60
N LEU A 131 9.94 17.91 10.55
CA LEU A 131 10.78 17.67 9.38
C LEU A 131 12.24 17.89 9.75
N THR A 132 13.15 17.17 9.11
CA THR A 132 14.56 17.51 9.23
C THR A 132 14.82 18.88 8.59
N LYS A 133 15.84 19.61 9.07
CA LYS A 133 16.17 20.94 8.54
C LYS A 133 16.40 20.93 7.03
N LYS A 134 16.95 19.83 6.50
CA LYS A 134 17.15 19.62 5.07
C LYS A 134 15.82 19.44 4.33
N GLU A 135 14.95 18.55 4.80
CA GLU A 135 13.63 18.32 4.19
C GLU A 135 12.75 19.57 4.22
N ALA A 136 12.82 20.35 5.31
CA ALA A 136 12.08 21.61 5.43
C ALA A 136 12.58 22.67 4.44
N SER A 137 13.89 22.79 4.26
CA SER A 137 14.49 23.69 3.26
C SER A 137 14.15 23.25 1.84
N ASP A 138 14.37 21.97 1.51
CA ASP A 138 14.09 21.42 0.17
C ASP A 138 12.59 21.56 -0.17
N PHE A 139 11.70 21.40 0.82
CA PHE A 139 10.27 21.63 0.65
C PHE A 139 9.94 23.10 0.42
N LEU A 140 10.53 24.02 1.20
CA LEU A 140 10.31 25.45 1.06
C LEU A 140 10.81 25.96 -0.30
N ASP A 141 12.00 25.51 -0.72
CA ASP A 141 12.58 25.83 -2.03
C ASP A 141 11.68 25.31 -3.16
N PHE A 142 11.12 24.11 -3.00
CA PHE A 142 10.20 23.52 -3.98
C PHE A 142 8.89 24.31 -4.14
N ILE A 143 8.29 24.79 -3.05
CA ILE A 143 6.98 25.49 -3.09
C ILE A 143 7.09 27.00 -3.38
N THR A 144 8.29 27.56 -3.26
CA THR A 144 8.59 28.97 -3.59
C THR A 144 8.98 29.14 -5.06
N ASP A 145 9.31 28.04 -5.74
CA ASP A 145 9.42 28.00 -7.20
C ASP A 145 8.02 28.28 -7.82
N PRO A 146 7.89 29.32 -8.67
CA PRO A 146 6.62 29.72 -9.26
C PRO A 146 5.92 28.61 -10.06
N ASP A 147 6.68 27.80 -10.80
CA ASP A 147 6.12 26.76 -11.67
C ASP A 147 5.55 25.61 -10.83
N ASN A 148 6.28 25.21 -9.78
CA ASN A 148 5.84 24.15 -8.87
C ASN A 148 4.68 24.63 -7.98
N HIS A 149 4.73 25.88 -7.53
CA HIS A 149 3.65 26.46 -6.74
C HIS A 149 2.33 26.47 -7.51
N GLN A 150 2.34 26.97 -8.75
CA GLN A 150 1.17 27.00 -9.60
C GLN A 150 0.63 25.59 -9.87
N PHE A 151 1.51 24.63 -10.17
CA PHE A 151 1.12 23.24 -10.35
C PHE A 151 0.41 22.66 -9.11
N LEU A 152 0.95 22.89 -7.91
CA LEU A 152 0.34 22.39 -6.67
C LEU A 152 -1.00 23.06 -6.37
N ALA A 153 -1.14 24.36 -6.63
CA ALA A 153 -2.39 25.08 -6.47
C ALA A 153 -3.48 24.53 -7.41
N GLU A 154 -3.16 24.34 -8.70
CA GLU A 154 -4.08 23.76 -9.69
C GLU A 154 -4.48 22.33 -9.34
N VAL A 155 -3.54 21.52 -8.83
CA VAL A 155 -3.82 20.16 -8.35
C VAL A 155 -4.75 20.20 -7.13
N ASN A 156 -4.57 21.14 -6.22
CA ASN A 156 -5.43 21.28 -5.05
C ASN A 156 -6.87 21.65 -5.41
N GLU A 157 -7.03 22.60 -6.32
CA GLU A 157 -8.32 23.04 -6.82
C GLU A 157 -9.10 21.88 -7.44
N LYS A 158 -8.45 21.08 -8.31
CA LYS A 158 -9.04 19.87 -8.89
C LYS A 158 -9.39 18.80 -7.85
N ILE A 159 -8.57 18.64 -6.81
CA ILE A 159 -8.88 17.72 -5.69
C ILE A 159 -10.12 18.19 -4.93
N GLN A 160 -10.28 19.50 -4.74
CA GLN A 160 -11.40 20.10 -4.04
C GLN A 160 -12.69 20.03 -4.87
N GLU A 161 -12.62 20.27 -6.18
CA GLU A 161 -13.71 20.02 -7.12
C GLU A 161 -14.14 18.55 -7.13
N ALA A 162 -13.18 17.61 -7.15
CA ALA A 162 -13.48 16.18 -7.10
C ALA A 162 -14.14 15.74 -5.79
N LYS A 163 -13.83 16.40 -4.66
CA LYS A 163 -14.53 16.20 -3.37
C LYS A 163 -15.96 16.74 -3.42
N LEU A 164 -16.17 17.93 -3.99
CA LEU A 164 -17.49 18.56 -4.11
C LEU A 164 -18.44 17.76 -5.02
N LEU A 165 -17.89 17.13 -6.07
CA LEU A 165 -18.64 16.28 -7.00
C LEU A 165 -18.90 14.86 -6.47
N GLY A 166 -18.48 14.53 -5.24
CA GLY A 166 -18.73 13.22 -4.63
C GLY A 166 -17.97 12.04 -5.27
N HIS A 167 -16.97 12.31 -6.11
CA HIS A 167 -16.16 11.29 -6.80
C HIS A 167 -15.01 10.73 -5.95
N LEU A 168 -14.80 11.26 -4.74
CA LEU A 168 -13.87 10.69 -3.76
C LEU A 168 -14.67 10.03 -2.62
N PRO A 169 -14.38 8.77 -2.27
CA PRO A 169 -15.06 8.12 -1.16
C PRO A 169 -14.85 8.93 0.11
N ASN A 170 -15.96 9.41 0.68
CA ASN A 170 -16.01 10.33 1.81
C ASN A 170 -15.64 9.69 3.16
N ASN A 171 -14.94 8.56 3.16
CA ASN A 171 -14.46 7.91 4.37
C ASN A 171 -13.16 7.17 4.09
N ILE A 172 -12.20 7.35 5.03
CA ILE A 172 -10.83 6.79 5.17
C ILE A 172 -9.70 7.79 4.84
#